data_AF-A0A939JL98-F1
#
_entry.id   AF-A0A939JL98-F1
#
_cell.length_a   1.000
_cell.length_b   1.000
_cell.length_c   1.000
_cell.angle_alpha   90.00
_cell.angle_beta   90.00
_cell.angle_gamma   90.00
#
_symmetry.space_group_name_H-M   'P 1'
#
loop_
_entity.id
_entity.type
_entity.pdbx_description
1 polymer ?
#
loop_
_entity_poly.entity_id
_entity_poly.type
_entity_poly.pdbx_seq_one_letter_code
_entity_poly.pdbx_strand_id
1 'polypeptide(L)' 'KGQGLLLDASVQENLGLVTLRGATRGGLVDVSGQRRAATGIAERLGVRMASIDQHVRTLSGGNQQKV' A
#
# COMPACT_ATOMS: atom_id res chain seq x y z
N LYS A 1 16.54 -6.64 -5.55
CA LYS A 1 15.98 -5.32 -5.14
C LYS A 1 14.47 -5.47 -5.00
N GLY A 2 13.99 -5.85 -3.83
CA GLY A 2 12.57 -5.91 -3.49
C GLY A 2 12.49 -5.45 -2.06
N GLN A 3 12.04 -4.22 -1.84
CA GLN A 3 11.86 -3.73 -0.47
C GLN A 3 10.71 -4.55 0.14
N GLY A 4 10.87 -4.95 1.41
CA GLY A 4 10.12 -6.01 2.07
C GLY A 4 8.60 -5.89 1.94
N LEU A 5 8.05 -6.61 0.96
CA LEU A 5 6.62 -6.85 0.85
C LEU A 5 6.17 -7.70 2.03
N LEU A 6 5.18 -7.22 2.75
CA LEU A 6 4.40 -8.01 3.69
C LEU A 6 3.29 -8.69 2.88
N LEU A 7 3.59 -9.92 2.44
CA LEU A 7 2.69 -10.70 1.58
C LEU A 7 1.31 -10.94 2.23
N ASP A 8 1.29 -11.06 3.55
CA ASP A 8 0.07 -11.25 4.34
C ASP A 8 -0.64 -9.94 4.67
N ALA A 9 -0.07 -8.79 4.31
CA ALA A 9 -0.70 -7.48 4.46
C ALA A 9 -1.34 -7.02 3.13
N SER A 10 -2.25 -6.07 3.24
CA SER A 10 -2.93 -5.43 2.11
C SER A 10 -1.99 -4.56 1.28
N VAL A 11 -2.41 -4.22 0.05
CA VAL A 11 -1.74 -3.20 -0.77
C VAL A 11 -1.68 -1.86 -0.01
N GLN A 12 -2.75 -1.51 0.71
CA GLN A 12 -2.80 -0.31 1.56
C GLN A 12 -1.67 -0.31 2.58
N GLU A 13 -1.45 -1.42 3.28
CA GLU A 13 -0.44 -1.50 4.33
C GLU A 13 0.98 -1.49 3.75
N ASN A 14 1.19 -2.17 2.62
CA ASN A 14 2.50 -2.17 1.96
C ASN A 14 2.88 -0.77 1.44
N LEU A 15 1.95 -0.07 0.78
CA LEU A 15 2.15 1.32 0.33
C LEU A 15 2.06 2.33 1.48
N GLY A 16 1.29 1.99 2.50
CA GLY A 16 1.09 2.76 3.72
C GLY A 16 2.34 2.76 4.58
N LEU A 17 3.08 1.66 4.67
CA LEU A 17 4.38 1.60 5.34
C LEU A 17 5.44 2.51 4.68
N VAL A 18 5.36 2.69 3.36
CA VAL A 18 6.19 3.65 2.63
C VAL A 18 5.87 5.10 3.04
N THR A 19 4.64 5.40 3.46
CA THR A 19 4.17 6.76 3.79
C THR A 19 4.03 7.04 5.31
N LEU A 20 3.81 6.02 6.13
CA LEU A 20 3.60 6.09 7.59
C LEU A 20 4.83 6.56 8.35
N ARG A 21 6.05 6.34 7.80
CA ARG A 21 7.28 6.88 8.39
C ARG A 21 7.31 8.42 8.48
N GLY A 22 6.38 9.13 7.82
CA GLY A 22 6.27 10.60 7.90
C GLY A 22 4.97 11.14 8.52
N ALA A 23 4.01 10.31 8.94
CA ALA A 23 2.62 10.73 9.16
C ALA A 23 2.10 10.67 10.61
N THR A 24 2.95 10.54 11.62
CA THR A 24 2.52 10.67 13.03
C THR A 24 2.50 12.14 13.45
N ARG A 25 1.35 12.81 13.36
CA ARG A 25 1.08 14.07 14.07
C ARG A 25 0.02 13.82 15.16
N GLY A 26 0.45 13.84 16.43
CA GLY A 26 -0.46 13.91 17.59
C GLY A 26 -1.19 12.62 17.98
N GLY A 27 -0.80 11.44 17.47
CA GLY A 27 -1.34 10.14 17.93
C GLY A 27 -2.67 9.71 17.31
N LEU A 28 -3.26 10.50 16.40
CA LEU A 28 -4.47 10.14 15.66
C LEU A 28 -4.12 9.78 14.21
N VAL A 29 -4.54 8.60 13.76
CA VAL A 29 -4.30 8.12 12.39
C VAL A 29 -5.50 8.49 11.53
N ASP A 30 -5.31 9.35 10.51
CA ASP A 30 -6.31 9.57 9.47
C ASP A 30 -6.33 8.38 8.49
N VAL A 31 -7.06 7.34 8.86
CA VAL A 31 -7.22 6.12 8.06
C VAL A 31 -7.82 6.43 6.69
N SER A 32 -8.75 7.39 6.61
CA SER A 32 -9.41 7.76 5.36
C SER A 32 -8.44 8.48 4.41
N GLY A 33 -7.62 9.38 4.94
CA GLY A 33 -6.54 10.04 4.20
C GLY A 33 -5.48 9.06 3.72
N GLN A 34 -5.07 8.12 4.57
CA GLN A 34 -4.13 7.06 4.18
C GLN A 34 -4.67 6.20 3.04
N ARG A 35 -5.94 5.81 3.11
CA ARG A 35 -6.57 5.03 2.04
C ARG A 35 -6.57 5.77 0.71
N ARG A 36 -6.92 7.07 0.70
CA ARG A 36 -6.88 7.92 -0.49
C ARG A 36 -5.46 8.06 -1.04
N ALA A 37 -4.48 8.29 -0.18
CA ALA A 37 -3.07 8.43 -0.57
C ALA A 37 -2.52 7.12 -1.16
N ALA A 38 -2.75 5.99 -0.49
CA ALA A 38 -2.31 4.68 -0.95
C ALA A 38 -2.95 4.31 -2.30
N THR A 39 -4.24 4.61 -2.48
CA THR A 39 -4.93 4.41 -3.77
C THR A 39 -4.28 5.22 -4.89
N GLY A 40 -4.03 6.52 -4.66
CA GLY A 40 -3.37 7.35 -5.67
C GLY A 40 -1.92 6.93 -5.97
N ILE A 41 -1.21 6.34 -5.00
CA ILE A 41 0.11 5.75 -5.23
C ILE A 41 0.00 4.49 -6.09
N ALA A 42 -0.91 3.57 -5.75
CA ALA A 42 -1.15 2.34 -6.49
C ALA A 42 -1.51 2.62 -7.96
N GLU A 43 -2.35 3.63 -8.21
CA GLU A 43 -2.70 4.09 -9.55
C GLU A 43 -1.49 4.61 -10.33
N ARG A 44 -0.67 5.47 -9.71
CA ARG A 44 0.57 5.98 -10.34
C ARG A 44 1.58 4.88 -10.66
N LEU A 45 1.63 3.84 -9.83
CA LEU A 45 2.49 2.67 -10.04
C LEU A 45 1.88 1.66 -11.03
N GLY A 46 0.62 1.85 -11.43
CA GLY A 46 -0.10 0.94 -12.33
C GLY A 46 -0.30 -0.44 -11.71
N VAL A 47 -0.54 -0.51 -10.40
CA VAL A 47 -0.89 -1.74 -9.69
C VAL A 47 -2.32 -2.11 -10.05
N ARG A 48 -2.52 -3.28 -10.65
CA ARG A 48 -3.85 -3.84 -10.86
C ARG A 48 -4.26 -4.67 -9.66
N MET A 49 -5.28 -4.22 -8.96
CA MET A 49 -5.84 -4.84 -7.75
C MET A 49 -7.38 -4.71 -7.77
N ALA A 50 -8.08 -5.60 -7.08
CA ALA A 50 -9.53 -5.54 -6.89
C ALA A 50 -9.95 -4.43 -5.91
N SER A 51 -9.13 -4.20 -4.88
CA SER A 51 -9.25 -3.07 -3.96
C SER A 51 -7.89 -2.80 -3.30
N ILE A 52 -7.75 -1.64 -2.66
CA ILE A 52 -6.56 -1.31 -1.86
C ILE A 52 -6.39 -2.24 -0.65
N ASP A 53 -7.46 -2.90 -0.24
CA ASP A 53 -7.50 -3.84 0.88
C ASP A 53 -7.12 -5.28 0.45
N GLN A 54 -6.88 -5.52 -0.85
CA GLN A 54 -6.44 -6.81 -1.36
C GLN A 54 -5.07 -7.20 -0.78
N HIS A 55 -4.93 -8.45 -0.33
CA HIS A 55 -3.64 -8.96 0.14
C HIS A 55 -2.62 -9.07 -1.00
N VAL A 56 -1.38 -8.61 -0.76
CA VAL A 56 -0.33 -8.59 -1.78
C VAL A 56 0.00 -9.98 -2.31
N ARG A 57 -0.04 -11.02 -1.47
CA ARG A 57 0.19 -12.42 -1.91
C ARG A 57 -0.73 -12.88 -3.04
N THR A 58 -1.89 -12.24 -3.20
CA THR A 58 -2.90 -12.60 -4.23
C THR A 58 -2.70 -11.84 -5.54
N LEU A 59 -1.81 -10.85 -5.57
CA LEU A 59 -1.43 -10.15 -6.79
C LEU A 59 -0.56 -11.04 -7.68
N SER A 60 -0.61 -10.81 -8.99
CA SER A 60 0.37 -11.41 -9.90
C SER A 60 1.79 -10.92 -9.58
N GLY A 61 2.81 -11.71 -9.89
CA GLY A 61 4.20 -11.34 -9.61
C GLY A 61 4.61 -9.97 -10.18
N GLY A 62 4.08 -9.62 -11.36
CA GLY A 62 4.32 -8.29 -11.96
C GLY A 62 3.63 -7.14 -11.22
N ASN A 63 2.51 -7.38 -10.55
CA ASN A 63 1.89 -6.38 -9.66
C ASN A 63 2.55 -6.36 -8.29
N GLN A 64 3.03 -7.49 -7.77
CA GLN A 64 3.82 -7.55 -6.54
C GLN A 64 5.09 -6.71 -6.65
N GLN A 65 5.78 -6.73 -7.79
CA GLN A 65 6.99 -5.91 -8.01
C GLN A 65 6.74 -4.39 -8.02
N LYS A 66 5.48 -3.96 -8.14
CA LYS A 66 5.09 -2.54 -8.18
C LYS A 66 4.60 -2.01 -6.84
N VAL A 67 4.22 -2.90 -5.92
CA VAL A 67 3.83 -2.55 -4.55
C VAL A 67 5.09 -2.43 -3.70
#